data_AF-A0A1H5HUC7-F1
#
_entry.id   AF-A0A1H5HUC7-F1
#
_cell.length_a   1.000
_cell.length_b   1.000
_cell.length_c   1.000
_cell.angle_alpha   90.00
_cell.angle_beta   90.00
_cell.angle_gamma   90.00
#
_symmetry.space_group_name_H-M   'P 1'
#
loop_
_entity.id
_entity.type
_entity.pdbx_description
1 polymer ?
#
loop_
_entity_poly.entity_id
_entity_poly.type
_entity_poly.pdbx_seq_one_letter_code
_entity_poly.pdbx_strand_id
1 'polypeptide(L)'
;MSKQKPILTSGRIDRDSTRQGERGFTLVEMLVVIAIIGLIMGLVGPRVLSYLSESKVKAAKIQMRSFASALDLFQLDTGRYPSTAEGLTALVQRTSGAPNWNGPYLKGGMVPNDPWSHPYIYRAPGEHDAYDILSYGSDGQEGGSGTAGDISLEKLTSAASNEQ
;
A
#
# COMPACT_ATOMS: atom_id res chain seq x y z
N MET A 1 -68.23 67.49 18.79
CA MET A 1 -67.27 68.19 17.92
C MET A 1 -65.88 67.96 18.48
N SER A 2 -64.92 67.42 17.70
CA SER A 2 -63.48 67.37 18.03
C SER A 2 -63.08 66.39 19.18
N LYS A 3 -62.07 65.51 19.12
CA LYS A 3 -60.94 65.32 18.21
C LYS A 3 -60.47 63.85 18.20
N GLN A 4 -60.15 63.39 16.99
CA GLN A 4 -59.03 62.51 16.61
C GLN A 4 -58.26 61.77 17.72
N LYS A 5 -58.28 60.42 17.63
CA LYS A 5 -57.21 59.57 18.14
C LYS A 5 -56.07 59.51 17.11
N PRO A 6 -54.81 59.84 17.46
CA PRO A 6 -53.73 59.81 16.49
C PRO A 6 -53.06 58.42 16.40
N ILE A 7 -52.98 57.96 15.15
CA ILE A 7 -51.79 57.50 14.42
C ILE A 7 -51.07 56.24 14.95
N LEU A 8 -51.24 55.16 14.17
CA LEU A 8 -50.34 54.01 14.12
C LEU A 8 -48.99 54.45 13.56
N THR A 9 -48.00 54.71 14.40
CA THR A 9 -46.60 54.79 13.96
C THR A 9 -46.10 53.36 13.75
N SER A 10 -46.19 52.90 12.51
CA SER A 10 -45.43 51.75 12.03
C SER A 10 -43.96 52.15 12.02
N GLY A 11 -43.20 51.67 13.02
CA GLY A 11 -41.75 51.79 13.04
C GLY A 11 -41.17 50.97 11.90
N ARG A 12 -40.95 51.62 10.75
CA ARG A 12 -40.18 51.06 9.63
C ARG A 12 -38.72 51.01 10.09
N ILE A 13 -38.25 49.82 10.45
CA ILE A 13 -36.82 49.58 10.65
C ILE A 13 -36.22 49.50 9.23
N ASP A 14 -35.73 50.63 8.73
CA ASP A 14 -34.86 50.65 7.57
C ASP A 14 -33.53 50.02 7.97
N ARG A 15 -33.42 48.69 7.76
CA ARG A 15 -32.13 48.01 7.81
C ARG A 15 -31.34 48.45 6.59
N ASP A 16 -30.45 49.42 6.79
CA ASP A 16 -29.41 49.74 5.83
C ASP A 16 -28.47 48.54 5.70
N SER A 17 -28.81 47.64 4.78
CA SER A 17 -28.04 46.45 4.48
C SER A 17 -26.95 46.90 3.52
N THR A 18 -25.86 47.42 4.10
CA THR A 18 -24.60 47.63 3.39
C THR A 18 -24.13 46.28 2.87
N ARG A 19 -24.50 45.97 1.62
CA ARG A 19 -23.91 44.89 0.85
C ARG A 19 -22.45 45.25 0.66
N GLN A 20 -21.59 44.79 1.57
CA GLN A 20 -20.17 44.70 1.30
C GLN A 20 -20.03 43.83 0.07
N GLY A 21 -19.65 44.44 -1.06
CA GLY A 21 -19.49 43.72 -2.31
C GLY A 21 -18.46 42.63 -2.12
N GLU A 22 -18.88 41.37 -2.26
CA GLU A 22 -17.98 40.25 -2.38
C GLU A 22 -17.13 40.49 -3.62
N ARG A 23 -15.88 40.92 -3.40
CA ARG A 23 -14.90 41.04 -4.48
C ARG A 23 -14.59 39.61 -4.95
N GLY A 24 -15.11 39.24 -6.11
CA GLY A 24 -14.80 37.96 -6.74
C GLY A 24 -13.31 37.83 -7.06
N PHE A 25 -12.80 36.60 -6.98
CA PHE A 25 -11.41 36.26 -7.32
C PHE A 25 -11.09 36.66 -8.77
N THR A 26 -9.89 37.21 -8.99
CA THR A 26 -9.43 37.58 -10.34
C THR A 26 -8.81 36.37 -11.06
N LEU A 27 -8.84 36.36 -12.39
CA LEU A 27 -8.18 35.30 -13.18
C LEU A 27 -6.67 35.21 -12.91
N VAL A 28 -6.03 36.36 -12.66
CA VAL A 28 -4.59 36.44 -12.37
C VAL A 28 -4.27 35.73 -11.04
N GLU A 29 -5.14 35.83 -10.05
CA GLU A 29 -4.97 35.19 -8.75
C GLU A 29 -5.01 33.66 -8.86
N MET A 30 -5.94 33.13 -9.65
CA MET A 30 -5.97 31.69 -9.96
C MET A 30 -4.76 31.26 -10.79
N LEU A 31 -4.28 32.09 -11.72
CA LEU A 31 -3.07 31.81 -12.50
C LEU A 31 -1.83 31.68 -11.60
N VAL A 32 -1.66 32.60 -10.64
CA VAL A 32 -0.54 32.54 -9.69
C VAL A 32 -0.64 31.28 -8.81
N VAL A 33 -1.84 30.93 -8.34
CA VAL A 33 -2.05 29.74 -7.50
C VAL A 33 -1.70 28.45 -8.25
N ILE A 34 -2.21 28.26 -9.48
CA ILE A 34 -1.90 27.05 -10.25
C ILE A 34 -0.41 27.00 -10.66
N ALA A 35 0.23 28.15 -10.88
CA ALA A 35 1.66 28.21 -11.16
C ALA A 35 2.49 27.75 -9.95
N ILE A 36 2.15 28.19 -8.73
CA ILE A 36 2.81 27.75 -7.51
C ILE A 36 2.55 26.26 -7.25
N ILE A 37 1.32 25.78 -7.43
CA ILE A 37 0.99 24.34 -7.29
C ILE A 37 1.79 23.52 -8.31
N GLY A 38 1.86 23.94 -9.57
CA GLY A 38 2.65 23.27 -10.61
C GLY A 38 4.14 23.21 -10.26
N LEU A 39 4.71 24.29 -9.73
CA LEU A 39 6.10 24.34 -9.28
C LEU A 39 6.37 23.35 -8.15
N ILE A 40 5.50 23.32 -7.12
CA ILE A 40 5.63 22.39 -6.00
C ILE A 40 5.48 20.94 -6.47
N MET A 41 4.48 20.66 -7.30
CA MET A 41 4.22 19.32 -7.82
C MET A 41 5.37 18.79 -8.67
N GLY A 42 6.03 19.65 -9.45
CA GLY A 42 7.23 19.27 -10.21
C GLY A 42 8.40 18.82 -9.33
N LEU A 43 8.55 19.42 -8.14
CA LEU A 43 9.64 19.08 -7.20
C LEU A 43 9.31 17.87 -6.31
N VAL A 44 8.06 17.79 -5.82
CA VAL A 44 7.66 16.78 -4.83
C VAL A 44 7.17 15.48 -5.49
N GLY A 45 6.54 15.56 -6.66
CA GLY A 45 5.91 14.42 -7.35
C GLY A 45 6.85 13.22 -7.53
N PRO A 46 8.03 13.37 -8.17
CA PRO A 46 8.96 12.26 -8.38
C PRO A 46 9.43 11.61 -7.07
N ARG A 47 9.64 12.41 -6.02
CA ARG A 47 10.14 11.93 -4.71
C ARG A 47 9.09 11.11 -3.96
N VAL A 48 7.82 11.48 -4.05
CA VAL A 48 6.72 10.69 -3.47
C VAL A 48 6.60 9.35 -4.18
N LEU A 49 6.70 9.35 -5.51
CA LEU A 49 6.63 8.12 -6.30
C LEU A 49 7.80 7.17 -5.97
N SER A 50 9.03 7.69 -5.89
CA SER A 50 10.20 6.89 -5.54
C SER A 50 10.07 6.29 -4.14
N TYR A 51 9.67 7.10 -3.15
CA TYR A 51 9.47 6.63 -1.77
C TYR A 51 8.40 5.54 -1.67
N LEU A 52 7.27 5.71 -2.38
CA LEU A 52 6.23 4.69 -2.44
C LEU A 52 6.75 3.39 -3.07
N SER A 53 7.52 3.50 -4.15
CA SER A 53 8.09 2.35 -4.85
C SER A 53 9.08 1.55 -3.98
N GLU A 54 9.95 2.24 -3.24
CA GLU A 54 10.88 1.60 -2.30
C GLU A 54 10.16 0.95 -1.12
N SER A 55 9.11 1.61 -0.62
CA SER A 55 8.28 1.09 0.48
C SER A 55 7.60 -0.22 0.08
N LYS A 56 7.17 -0.35 -1.19
CA LYS A 56 6.66 -1.61 -1.74
C LYS A 56 7.72 -2.70 -1.73
N VAL A 57 8.92 -2.44 -2.24
CA VAL A 57 10.03 -3.41 -2.20
C VAL A 57 10.27 -3.88 -0.76
N LYS A 58 10.32 -2.97 0.21
CA LYS A 58 10.51 -3.32 1.63
C LYS A 58 9.35 -4.16 2.18
N ALA A 59 8.10 -3.81 1.85
CA ALA A 59 6.93 -4.57 2.27
C ALA A 59 6.97 -6.01 1.71
N ALA A 60 7.38 -6.18 0.46
CA ALA A 60 7.53 -7.50 -0.16
C ALA A 60 8.54 -8.36 0.63
N LYS A 61 9.71 -7.77 0.93
CA LYS A 61 10.75 -8.44 1.74
C LYS A 61 10.26 -8.86 3.13
N ILE A 62 9.44 -8.03 3.79
CA ILE A 62 8.85 -8.36 5.09
C ILE A 62 7.86 -9.52 4.96
N GLN A 63 7.00 -9.51 3.94
CA GLN A 63 6.07 -10.60 3.68
C GLN A 63 6.81 -11.92 3.40
N MET A 64 7.86 -11.89 2.60
CA MET A 64 8.69 -13.08 2.31
C MET A 64 9.35 -13.66 3.57
N ARG A 65 9.84 -12.82 4.48
CA ARG A 65 10.35 -13.28 5.79
C ARG A 65 9.25 -13.92 6.63
N SER A 66 8.03 -13.38 6.60
CA SER A 66 6.89 -13.98 7.28
C SER A 66 6.53 -15.35 6.69
N PHE A 67 6.64 -15.52 5.36
CA PHE A 67 6.46 -16.82 4.73
C PHE A 67 7.57 -17.80 5.13
N ALA A 68 8.82 -17.36 5.19
CA ALA A 68 9.94 -18.19 5.63
C ALA A 68 9.68 -18.75 7.04
N SER A 69 9.32 -17.90 8.00
CA SER A 69 8.98 -18.36 9.35
C SER A 69 7.78 -19.31 9.38
N ALA A 70 6.76 -19.08 8.54
CA ALA A 70 5.61 -19.97 8.44
C ALA A 70 5.96 -21.34 7.83
N LEU A 71 6.86 -21.35 6.83
CA LEU A 71 7.39 -22.56 6.22
C LEU A 71 8.21 -23.37 7.22
N ASP A 72 9.03 -22.71 8.04
CA ASP A 72 9.80 -23.38 9.09
C ASP A 72 8.89 -24.04 10.12
N LEU A 73 7.81 -23.37 10.54
CA LEU A 73 6.80 -23.98 11.42
C LEU A 73 6.10 -25.16 10.75
N PHE A 74 5.74 -25.04 9.47
CA PHE A 74 5.15 -26.14 8.71
C PHE A 74 6.10 -27.35 8.65
N GLN A 75 7.40 -27.11 8.45
CA GLN A 75 8.40 -28.17 8.44
C GLN A 75 8.56 -28.81 9.82
N LEU A 76 8.55 -28.02 10.90
CA LEU A 76 8.62 -28.54 12.27
C LEU A 76 7.45 -29.49 12.59
N ASP A 77 6.24 -29.15 12.15
CA ASP A 77 5.06 -29.97 12.41
C ASP A 77 4.97 -31.20 11.49
N THR A 78 5.24 -31.02 10.20
CA THR A 78 4.98 -32.04 9.17
C THR A 78 6.23 -32.84 8.76
N GLY A 79 7.41 -32.38 9.16
CA GLY A 79 8.72 -32.97 8.83
C GLY A 79 9.26 -32.58 7.45
N ARG A 80 8.56 -31.76 6.67
CA ARG A 80 8.98 -31.35 5.32
C ARG A 80 8.44 -29.97 4.97
N TYR A 81 9.04 -29.31 3.98
CA TYR A 81 8.41 -28.14 3.36
C TYR A 81 7.27 -28.56 2.41
N PRO A 82 6.31 -27.65 2.11
CA PRO A 82 5.33 -27.86 1.06
C PRO A 82 6.02 -28.13 -0.29
N SER A 83 5.43 -28.99 -1.12
CA SER A 83 5.89 -29.14 -2.50
C SER A 83 5.47 -27.94 -3.35
N THR A 84 6.11 -27.74 -4.51
CA THR A 84 5.70 -26.70 -5.48
C THR A 84 4.22 -26.81 -5.87
N ALA A 85 3.67 -28.02 -5.94
CA ALA A 85 2.25 -28.25 -6.26
C ALA A 85 1.30 -27.86 -5.11
N GLU A 86 1.74 -28.00 -3.87
CA GLU A 86 0.99 -27.56 -2.68
C GLU A 86 1.11 -26.05 -2.45
N GLY A 87 2.27 -25.47 -2.82
CA GLY A 87 2.55 -24.04 -2.79
C GLY A 87 2.47 -23.40 -1.41
N LEU A 88 2.42 -22.06 -1.38
CA LEU A 88 2.20 -21.30 -0.15
C LEU A 88 0.80 -21.51 0.43
N THR A 89 -0.15 -22.03 -0.35
CA THR A 89 -1.50 -22.37 0.12
C THR A 89 -1.51 -23.43 1.21
N ALA A 90 -0.50 -24.30 1.26
CA ALA A 90 -0.31 -25.26 2.35
C ALA A 90 -0.12 -24.61 3.73
N LEU A 91 0.31 -23.34 3.75
CA LEU A 91 0.49 -22.58 4.99
C LEU A 91 -0.83 -22.15 5.63
N VAL A 92 -1.91 -22.09 4.85
CA VAL A 92 -3.24 -21.65 5.33
C VAL A 92 -4.27 -22.76 5.31
N GLN A 93 -4.08 -23.76 4.45
CA GLN A 93 -4.99 -24.89 4.30
C GLN A 93 -4.23 -26.21 4.43
N ARG A 94 -4.79 -27.14 5.21
CA ARG A 94 -4.26 -28.49 5.35
C ARG A 94 -4.25 -29.23 4.01
N THR A 95 -3.11 -29.81 3.65
CA THR A 95 -2.97 -30.70 2.49
C THR A 95 -3.06 -32.17 2.91
N SER A 96 -3.42 -33.06 1.99
CA SER A 96 -3.57 -34.50 2.26
C SER A 96 -2.26 -35.17 2.69
N GLY A 97 -1.10 -34.60 2.31
CA GLY A 97 0.23 -35.10 2.65
C GLY A 97 0.82 -34.53 3.95
N ALA A 98 0.01 -33.89 4.81
CA ALA A 98 0.44 -33.25 6.05
C ALA A 98 -0.40 -33.74 7.25
N PRO A 99 -0.13 -34.94 7.78
CA PRO A 99 -0.94 -35.53 8.84
C PRO A 99 -0.89 -34.72 10.14
N ASN A 100 0.26 -34.12 10.47
CA ASN A 100 0.48 -33.34 11.69
C ASN A 100 0.28 -31.82 11.51
N TRP A 101 -0.36 -31.40 10.43
CA TRP A 101 -0.63 -29.98 10.16
C TRP A 101 -1.38 -29.33 11.33
N ASN A 102 -0.84 -28.23 11.85
CA ASN A 102 -1.35 -27.48 13.00
C ASN A 102 -1.53 -25.98 12.68
N GLY A 103 -1.74 -25.67 11.39
CA GLY A 103 -1.93 -24.30 10.92
C GLY A 103 -3.29 -23.70 11.31
N PRO A 104 -3.63 -22.51 10.78
CA PRO A 104 -2.90 -21.77 9.75
C PRO A 104 -1.62 -21.11 10.28
N TYR A 105 -0.55 -21.21 9.50
CA TYR A 105 0.77 -20.64 9.80
C TYR A 105 0.89 -19.16 9.41
N LEU A 106 -0.05 -18.65 8.60
CA LEU A 106 -0.13 -17.25 8.21
C LEU A 106 -1.29 -16.53 8.88
N LYS A 107 -1.02 -15.30 9.32
CA LYS A 107 -2.05 -14.41 9.86
C LYS A 107 -3.01 -14.00 8.74
N GLY A 108 -4.31 -14.09 9.01
CA GLY A 108 -5.37 -13.72 8.04
C GLY A 108 -5.91 -14.87 7.20
N GLY A 109 -5.38 -16.10 7.33
CA GLY A 109 -5.98 -17.30 6.72
C GLY A 109 -5.95 -17.36 5.19
N MET A 110 -5.23 -16.44 4.53
CA MET A 110 -5.00 -16.43 3.10
C MET A 110 -3.54 -16.09 2.80
N VAL A 111 -3.05 -16.50 1.64
CA VAL A 111 -1.74 -16.07 1.14
C VAL A 111 -1.92 -14.67 0.54
N PRO A 112 -1.30 -13.61 1.11
CA PRO A 112 -1.37 -12.29 0.53
C PRO A 112 -0.56 -12.22 -0.77
N ASN A 113 -1.03 -11.41 -1.71
CA ASN A 113 -0.25 -11.02 -2.88
C ASN A 113 0.89 -10.07 -2.46
N ASP A 114 1.83 -9.89 -3.38
CA ASP A 114 2.87 -8.90 -3.26
C ASP A 114 2.32 -7.45 -3.34
N PRO A 115 3.14 -6.43 -3.07
CA PRO A 115 2.71 -5.03 -3.06
C PRO A 115 2.32 -4.44 -4.44
N TRP A 116 2.53 -5.20 -5.51
CA TRP A 116 2.06 -4.90 -6.87
C TRP A 116 0.84 -5.74 -7.27
N SER A 117 0.29 -6.50 -6.31
CA SER A 117 -0.89 -7.37 -6.47
C SER A 117 -0.63 -8.63 -7.30
N HIS A 118 0.63 -9.02 -7.48
CA HIS A 118 0.99 -10.29 -8.11
C HIS A 118 1.13 -11.39 -7.04
N PRO A 119 0.81 -12.66 -7.36
CA PRO A 119 1.07 -13.76 -6.44
C PRO A 119 2.58 -13.98 -6.28
N TYR A 120 3.00 -14.34 -5.07
CA TYR A 120 4.35 -14.84 -4.85
C TYR A 120 4.54 -16.19 -5.52
N ILE A 121 5.74 -16.41 -6.05
CA ILE A 121 6.13 -17.68 -6.63
C ILE A 121 6.95 -18.45 -5.60
N TYR A 122 6.58 -19.71 -5.42
CA TYR A 122 7.20 -20.64 -4.50
C TYR A 122 7.66 -21.87 -5.26
N ARG A 123 8.90 -22.31 -5.01
CA ARG A 123 9.48 -23.52 -5.60
C ARG A 123 10.19 -24.34 -4.53
N ALA A 124 9.95 -25.65 -4.53
CA ALA A 124 10.62 -26.62 -3.67
C ALA A 124 10.92 -27.91 -4.46
N PRO A 125 12.17 -28.39 -4.53
CA PRO A 125 13.38 -27.75 -3.98
C PRO A 125 13.69 -26.40 -4.64
N GLY A 126 14.36 -25.51 -3.91
CA GLY A 126 14.89 -24.26 -4.46
C GLY A 126 16.16 -24.51 -5.28
N GLU A 127 16.62 -23.50 -6.02
CA GLU A 127 17.89 -23.58 -6.77
C GLU A 127 19.11 -23.59 -5.85
N HIS A 128 19.06 -22.85 -4.74
CA HIS A 128 20.17 -22.69 -3.80
C HIS A 128 19.85 -23.13 -2.37
N ASP A 129 18.58 -23.14 -1.98
CA ASP A 129 18.08 -23.49 -0.65
C ASP A 129 17.01 -24.59 -0.70
N ALA A 130 16.48 -24.99 0.46
CA ALA A 130 15.40 -25.97 0.54
C ALA A 130 14.13 -25.52 -0.24
N TYR A 131 13.93 -24.21 -0.36
CA TYR A 131 12.87 -23.61 -1.15
C TYR A 131 13.27 -22.21 -1.62
N ASP A 132 12.65 -21.74 -2.70
CA ASP A 132 12.74 -20.35 -3.14
C ASP A 132 11.38 -19.65 -3.00
N ILE A 133 11.43 -18.38 -2.61
CA ILE A 133 10.29 -17.46 -2.72
C ILE A 133 10.75 -16.27 -3.55
N LEU A 134 9.95 -15.89 -4.55
CA LEU A 134 10.23 -14.76 -5.42
C LEU A 134 8.98 -13.91 -5.71
N SER A 135 9.21 -12.62 -5.93
CA SER A 135 8.27 -11.67 -6.54
C SER A 135 8.97 -11.00 -7.71
N TYR A 136 8.28 -10.92 -8.84
CA TYR A 136 8.75 -10.26 -10.06
C TYR A 136 8.67 -8.73 -9.98
N GLY A 137 8.38 -8.14 -8.81
CA GLY A 137 8.38 -6.69 -8.65
C GLY A 137 7.26 -5.99 -9.43
N SER A 138 7.54 -4.74 -9.82
CA SER A 138 6.53 -3.82 -10.35
C SER A 138 6.01 -4.13 -11.76
N ASP A 139 6.79 -4.81 -12.59
CA ASP A 139 6.42 -5.19 -13.96
C ASP A 139 5.82 -6.60 -14.04
N GLY A 140 5.99 -7.41 -12.99
CA GLY A 140 5.43 -8.76 -12.93
C GLY A 140 6.13 -9.74 -13.88
N GLN A 141 7.33 -9.40 -14.37
CA GLN A 141 8.11 -10.21 -15.29
C GLN A 141 9.46 -10.60 -14.67
N GLU A 142 10.02 -11.71 -15.14
CA GLU A 142 11.36 -12.12 -14.72
C GLU A 142 12.42 -11.10 -15.18
N GLY A 143 13.35 -10.80 -14.28
CA GLY A 143 14.45 -9.88 -14.52
C GLY A 143 14.17 -8.47 -14.00
N GLY A 144 14.30 -7.48 -14.89
CA GLY A 144 14.10 -6.07 -14.57
C GLY A 144 15.19 -5.42 -13.71
N SER A 145 14.99 -4.14 -13.37
CA SER A 145 15.90 -3.37 -12.52
C SER A 145 15.14 -2.37 -11.63
N GLY A 146 15.79 -1.91 -10.56
CA GLY A 146 15.12 -1.04 -9.58
C GLY A 146 13.94 -1.77 -8.95
N THR A 147 12.74 -1.19 -9.05
CA THR A 147 11.50 -1.77 -8.49
C THR A 147 10.88 -2.84 -9.37
N ALA A 148 11.28 -2.91 -10.64
CA ALA A 148 10.94 -3.99 -11.56
C ALA A 148 11.90 -5.17 -11.42
N GLY A 149 12.93 -5.05 -10.58
CA GLY A 149 13.87 -6.13 -10.33
C GLY A 149 13.26 -7.25 -9.50
N ASP A 150 13.57 -8.49 -9.85
CA ASP A 150 13.19 -9.67 -9.06
C ASP A 150 13.69 -9.61 -7.62
N ILE A 151 12.76 -9.81 -6.70
CA ILE A 151 13.00 -9.87 -5.26
C ILE A 151 12.92 -11.34 -4.83
N SER A 152 14.06 -11.93 -4.48
CA SER A 152 14.16 -13.28 -3.93
C SER A 152 14.64 -13.26 -2.47
N LEU A 153 14.24 -14.28 -1.68
CA LEU A 153 14.68 -14.42 -0.28
C LEU A 153 16.19 -14.65 -0.17
N GLU A 154 16.79 -15.41 -1.10
CA GLU A 154 18.24 -15.64 -1.19
C GLU A 154 19.02 -14.31 -1.20
N LYS A 155 18.64 -13.37 -2.08
CA LYS A 155 19.25 -12.04 -2.15
C LYS A 155 19.16 -11.28 -0.81
N LEU A 156 18.17 -11.59 0.05
CA LEU A 156 18.05 -10.98 1.37
C LEU A 156 19.04 -11.56 2.38
N THR A 157 19.33 -12.85 2.30
CA THR A 157 20.33 -13.51 3.14
C THR A 157 21.73 -13.08 2.71
N SER A 158 22.03 -13.12 1.41
CA SER A 158 23.36 -12.75 0.89
C SER A 158 23.69 -11.27 1.08
N ALA A 159 22.70 -10.37 1.00
CA ALA A 159 22.92 -8.95 1.30
C ALA A 159 23.24 -8.69 2.78
N ALA A 160 22.64 -9.45 3.71
CA ALA A 160 22.92 -9.33 5.14
C ALA A 160 24.30 -9.88 5.51
N SER A 161 24.79 -10.91 4.80
CA SER A 161 26.12 -11.49 5.04
C SER A 161 27.27 -10.60 4.55
N ASN A 162 27.03 -9.71 3.60
CA ASN A 162 28.08 -8.89 2.96
C ASN A 162 28.31 -7.53 3.67
N GLU A 163 27.58 -7.24 4.75
CA GLU A 163 27.77 -6.08 5.63
C GLU A 163 28.47 -6.44 6.96
N GLN A 164 29.04 -7.64 7.09
CA GLN A 164 29.81 -8.09 8.27
C GLN A 164 31.28 -8.36 7.95
#